data_AF-A0A315VZH5-F1
#
_entry.id   AF-A0A315VZH5-F1
#
_cell.length_a   1.000
_cell.length_b   1.000
_cell.length_c   1.000
_cell.angle_alpha   90.00
_cell.angle_beta   90.00
_cell.angle_gamma   90.00
#
_symmetry.space_group_name_H-M   'P 1'
#
loop_
_entity.id
_entity.type
_entity.pdbx_description
1 polymer ?
#
loop_
_entity_poly.entity_id
_entity_poly.type
_entity_poly.pdbx_seq_one_letter_code
_entity_poly.pdbx_strand_id
1 'polypeptide(L)'
;MNSRNKEVQKRICVWTLLLVAVLEAAAKQSRVSDEAQVSVTRAASIEPRTQPSSGRQTRHSIPEVKQRTFLENMTHPPPSSILQPIRIKTWRARESCKLSEAESERLEEALEEAVRVVSSLLSDVVKLNIQRVSTFPLRDQIPEDHLSGCYVYPESDSPRRTVVRPEGAGLPDTDFLIYIHVQATDKCRAEPGVLAYAVHCQTDAGGRPVAGVVVLCRDRLSAAPYSHQATVQTLIHEMFHTLGFSKDLFSSWRDCSSHQGTSCSPRNKVIHSDGSGQTRIYTPGIVSALQRHLMSSDPELGGPLENLVLRRSKDESAGKVSSHWESRVLQGSIMAAALGDPTTVRIDPVTLAALRDTGWYSVNLSRAQSLVWGDGQGAKFGSLSICKENSSTFFCSGSGVGCHFLHLHKGKCQTDPYLEGCRVYKPLENGGSDVWTSSSAEGRCYRHRCSGPNRYQIQVSGSQWVDCPAGGAVQVKGYRGEVFCPDRRLCLYPDVSPPIDRNSSSGFTTWQV
;
A
#
# COMPACT_ATOMS: atom_id res chain seq x y z
N MET A 1 -14.21 25.87 56.41
CA MET A 1 -13.61 25.83 55.06
C MET A 1 -12.12 25.47 55.18
N ASN A 2 -11.66 24.56 54.30
CA ASN A 2 -10.25 24.36 53.91
C ASN A 2 -9.18 23.99 54.96
N SER A 3 -8.97 22.69 55.16
CA SER A 3 -7.62 22.14 55.42
C SER A 3 -7.52 20.65 55.04
N ARG A 4 -8.58 19.85 55.25
CA ARG A 4 -8.62 18.43 54.82
C ARG A 4 -8.72 18.20 53.30
N ASN A 5 -9.18 19.17 52.51
CA ASN A 5 -9.21 19.06 51.04
C ASN A 5 -7.86 19.35 50.35
N LYS A 6 -6.93 20.04 51.03
CA LYS A 6 -5.61 20.34 50.45
C LYS A 6 -4.64 19.16 50.55
N GLU A 7 -4.79 18.31 51.57
CA GLU A 7 -3.97 17.11 51.77
C GLU A 7 -4.37 15.97 50.80
N VAL A 8 -5.65 15.87 50.43
CA VAL A 8 -6.15 14.92 49.41
C VAL A 8 -5.72 15.35 48.01
N GLN A 9 -5.74 16.66 47.70
CA GLN A 9 -5.23 17.17 46.41
C GLN A 9 -3.70 17.00 46.26
N LYS A 10 -2.91 17.14 47.32
CA LYS A 10 -1.46 16.86 47.27
C LYS A 10 -1.14 15.38 47.09
N ARG A 11 -1.87 14.47 47.75
CA ARG A 11 -1.69 13.02 47.56
C ARG A 11 -2.13 12.55 46.17
N ILE A 12 -3.18 13.13 45.59
CA ILE A 12 -3.57 12.84 44.20
C ILE A 12 -2.49 13.32 43.23
N CYS A 13 -1.93 14.54 43.39
CA CYS A 13 -0.84 15.02 42.52
C CYS A 13 0.42 14.12 42.55
N VAL A 14 0.80 13.58 43.71
CA VAL A 14 1.96 12.67 43.83
C VAL A 14 1.70 11.32 43.15
N TRP A 15 0.46 10.81 43.17
CA TRP A 15 0.08 9.58 42.45
C TRP A 15 -0.12 9.80 40.95
N THR A 16 -0.56 10.99 40.51
CA THR A 16 -0.66 11.32 39.08
C THR A 16 0.73 11.51 38.46
N LEU A 17 1.69 12.11 39.19
CA LEU A 17 3.09 12.22 38.75
C LEU A 17 3.82 10.86 38.73
N LEU A 18 3.52 9.95 39.66
CA LEU A 18 4.02 8.57 39.61
C LEU A 18 3.44 7.76 38.44
N LEU A 19 2.17 7.97 38.06
CA LEU A 19 1.57 7.33 36.88
C LEU A 19 2.18 7.87 35.57
N VAL A 20 2.50 9.17 35.52
CA VAL A 20 3.20 9.79 34.39
C VAL A 20 4.64 9.25 34.29
N ALA A 21 5.34 9.02 35.41
CA ALA A 21 6.67 8.40 35.40
C ALA A 21 6.65 6.89 35.05
N VAL A 22 5.56 6.16 35.34
CA VAL A 22 5.38 4.76 34.91
C VAL A 22 4.94 4.67 33.44
N LEU A 23 4.19 5.65 32.92
CA LEU A 23 3.93 5.81 31.49
C LEU A 23 5.21 6.22 30.73
N GLU A 24 6.09 7.01 31.33
CA GLU A 24 7.45 7.26 30.83
C GLU A 24 8.36 6.01 30.91
N ALA A 25 8.12 5.09 31.85
CA ALA A 25 8.81 3.80 31.88
C ALA A 25 8.33 2.83 30.77
N ALA A 26 7.08 2.95 30.32
CA ALA A 26 6.60 2.29 29.09
C ALA A 26 7.26 2.88 27.82
N ALA A 27 7.82 4.10 27.90
CA ALA A 27 8.66 4.69 26.86
C ALA A 27 10.06 4.04 26.72
N LYS A 28 10.33 2.86 27.31
CA LYS A 28 11.63 2.17 27.25
C LYS A 28 11.62 0.67 26.86
N GLN A 29 10.49 0.07 26.49
CA GLN A 29 10.40 -1.35 26.06
C GLN A 29 9.28 -1.46 25.02
N SER A 30 9.47 -1.63 23.70
CA SER A 30 10.57 -2.15 22.91
C SER A 30 10.66 -1.38 21.59
N ARG A 31 11.89 -1.14 21.13
CA ARG A 31 12.15 -0.58 19.79
C ARG A 31 11.81 -1.59 18.71
N VAL A 32 11.46 -1.04 17.54
CA VAL A 32 11.28 -1.67 16.22
C VAL A 32 9.84 -2.06 15.87
N SER A 33 9.14 -1.13 15.21
CA SER A 33 8.09 -1.39 14.22
C SER A 33 7.84 -0.13 13.39
N ASP A 34 7.66 -0.30 12.08
CA ASP A 34 7.39 0.78 11.11
C ASP A 34 6.04 1.49 11.31
N GLU A 35 5.25 1.14 12.33
CA GLU A 35 3.96 1.77 12.68
C GLU A 35 3.89 2.05 14.19
N ALA A 36 3.18 3.13 14.57
CA ALA A 36 3.00 3.50 15.97
C ALA A 36 2.10 2.47 16.69
N GLN A 37 2.63 1.76 17.69
CA GLN A 37 1.85 0.83 18.51
C GLN A 37 0.88 1.61 19.41
N VAL A 38 -0.39 1.70 19.01
CA VAL A 38 -1.48 2.15 19.87
C VAL A 38 -2.46 1.00 20.04
N SER A 39 -2.57 0.47 21.25
CA SER A 39 -3.54 -0.58 21.58
C SER A 39 -4.95 0.03 21.64
N VAL A 40 -5.83 -0.37 20.73
CA VAL A 40 -7.25 -0.04 20.75
C VAL A 40 -8.02 -1.22 21.34
N THR A 41 -8.52 -1.06 22.57
CA THR A 41 -9.36 -2.05 23.24
C THR A 41 -10.80 -1.95 22.71
N ARG A 42 -11.27 -3.00 22.03
CA ARG A 42 -12.67 -3.12 21.56
C ARG A 42 -13.60 -3.38 22.75
N ALA A 43 -14.69 -2.62 22.85
CA ALA A 43 -15.81 -2.97 23.74
C ALA A 43 -16.60 -4.15 23.13
N ALA A 44 -16.89 -5.16 23.94
CA ALA A 44 -17.56 -6.39 23.53
C ALA A 44 -18.96 -6.14 22.97
N SER A 45 -19.32 -6.82 21.88
CA SER A 45 -20.69 -6.88 21.36
C SER A 45 -21.40 -8.11 21.93
N ILE A 46 -22.59 -7.90 22.49
CA ILE A 46 -23.45 -8.92 23.10
C ILE A 46 -24.20 -9.66 21.99
N GLU A 47 -24.06 -10.98 21.91
CA GLU A 47 -24.87 -11.87 21.05
C GLU A 47 -26.32 -11.97 21.56
N PRO A 48 -27.35 -11.99 20.68
CA PRO A 48 -28.69 -12.36 21.09
C PRO A 48 -28.83 -13.88 21.18
N ARG A 49 -29.18 -14.34 22.39
CA ARG A 49 -29.48 -15.72 22.75
C ARG A 49 -30.81 -16.18 22.12
N THR A 50 -30.77 -17.38 21.56
CA THR A 50 -31.86 -18.17 20.98
C THR A 50 -32.94 -18.59 21.98
N GLN A 51 -34.20 -18.68 21.53
CA GLN A 51 -35.26 -19.48 22.15
C GLN A 51 -36.27 -20.04 21.11
N PRO A 52 -37.03 -21.11 21.44
CA PRO A 52 -37.23 -22.25 20.53
C PRO A 52 -38.70 -22.53 20.09
N SER A 53 -38.86 -23.64 19.34
CA SER A 53 -40.10 -24.40 18.99
C SER A 53 -40.81 -23.92 17.71
N SER A 54 -41.43 -24.73 16.84
CA SER A 54 -41.65 -26.18 16.71
C SER A 54 -42.22 -26.47 15.31
N GLY A 55 -41.83 -27.60 14.70
CA GLY A 55 -42.67 -28.47 13.84
C GLY A 55 -43.23 -27.94 12.50
N ARG A 56 -42.88 -28.60 11.38
CA ARG A 56 -43.69 -29.70 10.78
C ARG A 56 -43.13 -30.04 9.39
N GLN A 57 -42.71 -31.30 9.22
CA GLN A 57 -42.40 -31.90 7.93
C GLN A 57 -43.69 -32.17 7.14
N THR A 58 -43.69 -31.84 5.84
CA THR A 58 -44.48 -32.57 4.83
C THR A 58 -43.73 -32.59 3.51
N ARG A 59 -43.49 -33.82 3.01
CA ARG A 59 -43.07 -34.17 1.64
C ARG A 59 -44.17 -33.78 0.65
N HIS A 60 -43.81 -33.42 -0.58
CA HIS A 60 -44.45 -33.88 -1.83
C HIS A 60 -43.68 -33.33 -3.06
N SER A 61 -42.88 -34.18 -3.72
CA SER A 61 -43.09 -34.79 -5.06
C SER A 61 -42.57 -33.99 -6.26
N ILE A 62 -41.60 -34.61 -6.93
CA ILE A 62 -40.98 -34.28 -8.22
C ILE A 62 -41.98 -34.59 -9.35
N PRO A 63 -41.97 -33.80 -10.45
CA PRO A 63 -42.02 -34.42 -11.77
C PRO A 63 -40.90 -33.94 -12.70
N GLU A 64 -40.45 -34.90 -13.52
CA GLU A 64 -39.39 -34.81 -14.53
C GLU A 64 -39.77 -34.04 -15.80
N VAL A 65 -38.74 -33.37 -16.34
CA VAL A 65 -38.32 -33.24 -17.75
C VAL A 65 -39.28 -32.60 -18.76
N LYS A 66 -38.83 -31.47 -19.33
CA LYS A 66 -38.85 -31.24 -20.80
C LYS A 66 -37.78 -30.24 -21.23
N GLN A 67 -36.81 -30.77 -21.96
CA GLN A 67 -35.75 -30.05 -22.66
C GLN A 67 -36.36 -29.30 -23.85
N ARG A 68 -36.29 -27.96 -23.84
CA ARG A 68 -36.59 -27.12 -25.02
C ARG A 68 -35.50 -26.06 -25.14
N THR A 69 -34.71 -26.22 -26.18
CA THR A 69 -33.87 -25.19 -26.81
C THR A 69 -34.71 -23.98 -27.18
N PHE A 70 -34.36 -22.80 -26.64
CA PHE A 70 -34.74 -21.50 -27.19
C PHE A 70 -33.55 -20.55 -27.05
N LEU A 71 -32.97 -20.22 -28.20
CA LEU A 71 -32.15 -19.03 -28.41
C LEU A 71 -33.02 -17.79 -28.21
N GLU A 72 -32.37 -16.72 -27.74
CA GLU A 72 -32.84 -15.32 -27.71
C GLU A 72 -33.96 -14.97 -26.74
N ASN A 73 -33.56 -14.50 -25.55
CA ASN A 73 -33.90 -13.15 -25.08
C ASN A 73 -33.00 -12.79 -23.88
N MET A 74 -31.96 -12.00 -24.15
CA MET A 74 -31.21 -11.28 -23.14
C MET A 74 -32.13 -10.21 -22.54
N THR A 75 -32.88 -10.58 -21.50
CA THR A 75 -33.45 -9.58 -20.59
C THR A 75 -32.34 -9.07 -19.69
N HIS A 76 -32.08 -7.78 -19.82
CA HIS A 76 -31.08 -7.00 -19.10
C HIS A 76 -30.98 -7.40 -17.62
N PRO A 77 -29.77 -7.57 -17.07
CA PRO A 77 -29.60 -7.60 -15.62
C PRO A 77 -30.13 -6.27 -15.03
N PRO A 78 -30.71 -6.28 -13.82
CA PRO A 78 -31.18 -5.06 -13.18
C PRO A 78 -30.02 -4.06 -13.08
N PRO A 79 -30.28 -2.74 -13.14
CA PRO A 79 -29.23 -1.74 -13.15
C PRO A 79 -28.36 -1.95 -11.92
N SER A 80 -27.11 -2.32 -12.16
CA SER A 80 -26.05 -2.35 -11.17
C SER A 80 -26.07 -0.98 -10.51
N SER A 81 -26.29 -0.92 -9.20
CA SER A 81 -26.05 0.32 -8.46
C SER A 81 -24.64 0.78 -8.82
N ILE A 82 -24.51 1.91 -9.52
CA ILE A 82 -23.21 2.44 -9.95
C ILE A 82 -22.37 2.60 -8.70
N LEU A 83 -21.38 1.72 -8.53
CA LEU A 83 -20.42 1.78 -7.43
C LEU A 83 -19.76 3.15 -7.49
N GLN A 84 -19.96 3.95 -6.44
CA GLN A 84 -19.42 5.31 -6.38
C GLN A 84 -17.97 5.25 -5.88
N PRO A 85 -17.09 6.14 -6.36
CA PRO A 85 -15.79 6.38 -5.76
C PRO A 85 -15.88 6.55 -4.24
N ILE A 86 -14.93 5.98 -3.49
CA ILE A 86 -14.85 6.18 -2.04
C ILE A 86 -14.66 7.67 -1.73
N ARG A 87 -15.45 8.20 -0.78
CA ARG A 87 -15.38 9.61 -0.36
C ARG A 87 -14.46 9.72 0.86
N ILE A 88 -13.22 10.11 0.60
CA ILE A 88 -12.21 10.33 1.64
C ILE A 88 -12.21 11.81 2.00
N LYS A 89 -12.43 12.12 3.28
CA LYS A 89 -12.19 13.46 3.81
C LYS A 89 -10.91 13.48 4.61
N THR A 90 -10.19 14.59 4.50
CA THR A 90 -8.98 14.83 5.28
C THR A 90 -9.25 15.94 6.29
N TRP A 91 -8.61 15.85 7.44
CA TRP A 91 -8.64 16.89 8.45
C TRP A 91 -7.23 17.13 8.94
N ARG A 92 -6.81 18.40 8.94
CA ARG A 92 -5.47 18.81 9.32
C ARG A 92 -5.44 19.25 10.78
N ALA A 93 -4.52 18.68 11.55
CA ALA A 93 -4.32 19.07 12.94
C ALA A 93 -3.89 20.53 13.11
N ARG A 94 -4.41 21.21 14.14
CA ARG A 94 -4.09 22.61 14.45
C ARG A 94 -2.61 22.84 14.74
N GLU A 95 -1.88 21.82 15.20
CA GLU A 95 -0.43 21.91 15.41
C GLU A 95 0.37 21.94 14.10
N SER A 96 -0.21 21.43 13.01
CA SER A 96 0.30 21.63 11.64
C SER A 96 0.15 23.09 11.17
N CYS A 97 -0.46 23.99 11.95
CA CYS A 97 -0.49 25.43 11.65
C CYS A 97 0.86 26.15 11.88
N LYS A 98 1.92 25.44 12.29
CA LYS A 98 3.30 25.96 12.36
C LYS A 98 4.10 25.77 11.06
N LEU A 99 3.45 25.26 10.00
CA LEU A 99 4.04 25.18 8.67
C LEU A 99 4.16 26.58 8.06
N SER A 100 5.22 26.80 7.28
CA SER A 100 5.28 27.94 6.38
C SER A 100 4.22 27.83 5.29
N GLU A 101 3.90 28.94 4.64
CA GLU A 101 2.92 28.98 3.56
C GLU A 101 3.27 27.99 2.44
N ALA A 102 4.54 27.94 2.02
CA ALA A 102 5.02 26.99 1.01
C ALA A 102 4.94 25.53 1.45
N GLU A 103 5.24 25.20 2.71
CA GLU A 103 5.06 23.83 3.24
C GLU A 103 3.57 23.46 3.27
N SER A 104 2.69 24.40 3.64
CA SER A 104 1.25 24.18 3.65
C SER A 104 0.72 23.94 2.24
N GLU A 105 1.09 24.77 1.27
CA GLU A 105 0.68 24.62 -0.13
C GLU A 105 1.11 23.28 -0.71
N ARG A 106 2.39 22.91 -0.55
CA ARG A 106 2.93 21.62 -0.98
C ARG A 106 2.16 20.43 -0.41
N LEU A 107 1.80 20.51 0.88
CA LEU A 107 1.02 19.47 1.54
C LEU A 107 -0.39 19.36 0.96
N GLU A 108 -1.11 20.48 0.85
CA GLU A 108 -2.50 20.47 0.39
C GLU A 108 -2.60 19.96 -1.04
N GLU A 109 -1.73 20.41 -1.95
CA GLU A 109 -1.72 19.93 -3.34
C GLU A 109 -1.44 18.42 -3.40
N ALA A 110 -0.42 17.94 -2.67
CA ALA A 110 -0.06 16.53 -2.67
C ALA A 110 -1.14 15.65 -2.05
N LEU A 111 -1.83 16.17 -1.02
CA LEU A 111 -2.91 15.47 -0.33
C LEU A 111 -4.16 15.39 -1.20
N GLU A 112 -4.53 16.48 -1.87
CA GLU A 112 -5.64 16.51 -2.82
C GLU A 112 -5.39 15.52 -3.97
N GLU A 113 -4.17 15.49 -4.52
CA GLU A 113 -3.82 14.52 -5.54
C GLU A 113 -3.87 13.07 -5.03
N ALA A 114 -3.31 12.79 -3.85
CA ALA A 114 -3.34 11.45 -3.25
C ALA A 114 -4.78 10.96 -3.03
N VAL A 115 -5.65 11.81 -2.45
CA VAL A 115 -7.08 11.51 -2.25
C VAL A 115 -7.74 11.24 -3.60
N ARG A 116 -7.54 12.10 -4.60
CA ARG A 116 -8.11 11.92 -5.94
C ARG A 116 -7.68 10.59 -6.56
N VAL A 117 -6.39 10.23 -6.46
CA VAL A 117 -5.86 8.98 -6.99
C VAL A 117 -6.49 7.77 -6.28
N VAL A 118 -6.54 7.76 -4.95
CA VAL A 118 -7.13 6.65 -4.17
C VAL A 118 -8.64 6.53 -4.40
N SER A 119 -9.38 7.64 -4.39
CA SER A 119 -10.82 7.65 -4.68
C SER A 119 -11.15 7.15 -6.08
N SER A 120 -10.25 7.37 -7.06
CA SER A 120 -10.42 6.79 -8.40
C SER A 120 -10.23 5.26 -8.46
N LEU A 121 -9.46 4.72 -7.52
CA LEU A 121 -9.07 3.30 -7.49
C LEU A 121 -10.10 2.46 -6.76
N LEU A 122 -10.69 3.02 -5.70
CA LEU A 122 -11.56 2.29 -4.78
C LEU A 122 -12.99 2.81 -4.86
N SER A 123 -13.93 1.87 -4.87
CA SER A 123 -15.35 2.16 -4.70
C SER A 123 -15.85 1.44 -3.46
N ASP A 124 -16.73 2.11 -2.72
CA ASP A 124 -17.25 1.53 -1.49
C ASP A 124 -18.29 0.45 -1.79
N VAL A 125 -18.23 -0.64 -1.04
CA VAL A 125 -19.21 -1.72 -1.07
C VAL A 125 -20.29 -1.52 0.01
N VAL A 126 -20.02 -0.65 1.01
CA VAL A 126 -20.93 -0.32 2.11
C VAL A 126 -21.11 1.20 2.18
N LYS A 127 -22.30 1.71 1.85
CA LYS A 127 -22.57 3.14 1.96
C LYS A 127 -22.65 3.57 3.42
N LEU A 128 -21.75 4.43 3.86
CA LEU A 128 -21.89 5.18 5.11
C LEU A 128 -22.49 6.55 4.80
N ASN A 129 -23.53 6.93 5.55
CA ASN A 129 -24.19 8.22 5.34
C ASN A 129 -23.59 9.35 6.20
N ILE A 130 -23.08 9.01 7.39
CA ILE A 130 -22.51 9.97 8.35
C ILE A 130 -21.37 9.29 9.10
N GLN A 131 -20.17 9.86 9.03
CA GLN A 131 -19.00 9.33 9.73
C GLN A 131 -18.79 10.03 11.07
N ARG A 132 -18.57 9.24 12.14
CA ARG A 132 -18.22 9.71 13.49
C ARG A 132 -17.10 8.89 14.10
N VAL A 133 -16.30 9.54 14.93
CA VAL A 133 -15.08 9.02 15.50
C VAL A 133 -15.13 8.86 17.01
N SER A 134 -14.81 7.67 17.50
CA SER A 134 -14.68 7.42 18.95
C SER A 134 -13.46 8.13 19.52
N THR A 135 -13.55 8.63 20.74
CA THR A 135 -12.52 9.47 21.36
C THR A 135 -11.15 8.79 21.38
N PHE A 136 -10.17 9.45 20.75
CA PHE A 136 -8.73 9.13 20.86
C PHE A 136 -8.09 9.82 22.07
N PRO A 137 -6.90 9.39 22.52
CA PRO A 137 -6.09 10.16 23.46
C PRO A 137 -5.68 11.56 22.92
N LEU A 138 -5.95 11.87 21.65
CA LEU A 138 -5.80 13.19 21.01
C LEU A 138 -7.08 14.06 21.10
N ARG A 139 -7.86 13.92 22.18
CA ARG A 139 -9.19 14.55 22.33
C ARG A 139 -9.19 16.06 22.09
N ASP A 140 -8.11 16.75 22.46
CA ASP A 140 -8.02 18.21 22.33
C ASP A 140 -7.80 18.70 20.90
N GLN A 141 -7.59 17.76 19.95
CA GLN A 141 -7.32 18.10 18.55
C GLN A 141 -8.51 17.78 17.63
N ILE A 142 -9.34 16.78 17.92
CA ILE A 142 -10.44 16.39 17.01
C ILE A 142 -11.67 17.30 17.20
N PRO A 143 -12.27 17.85 16.12
CA PRO A 143 -13.49 18.65 16.24
C PRO A 143 -14.64 17.89 16.90
N GLU A 144 -15.38 18.54 17.82
CA GLU A 144 -16.50 17.91 18.54
C GLU A 144 -17.56 17.34 17.59
N ASP A 145 -17.80 17.99 16.45
CA ASP A 145 -18.73 17.51 15.43
C ASP A 145 -18.34 16.14 14.87
N HIS A 146 -17.06 15.79 14.86
CA HIS A 146 -16.60 14.50 14.35
C HIS A 146 -16.80 13.40 15.39
N LEU A 147 -17.00 13.71 16.66
CA LEU A 147 -16.90 12.74 17.75
C LEU A 147 -18.21 11.99 18.02
N SER A 148 -18.13 10.66 18.19
CA SER A 148 -19.23 9.82 18.67
C SER A 148 -19.62 10.18 20.10
N GLY A 149 -20.90 10.05 20.49
CA GLY A 149 -21.35 10.35 21.86
C GLY A 149 -20.71 9.45 22.93
N CYS A 150 -20.69 9.91 24.17
CA CYS A 150 -20.21 9.16 25.33
C CYS A 150 -21.36 8.91 26.30
N TYR A 151 -21.60 7.64 26.61
CA TYR A 151 -22.74 7.18 27.40
C TYR A 151 -22.26 6.30 28.54
N VAL A 152 -22.83 6.50 29.73
CA VAL A 152 -22.62 5.62 30.88
C VAL A 152 -23.92 4.89 31.16
N TYR A 153 -23.81 3.58 31.32
CA TYR A 153 -24.92 2.73 31.70
C TYR A 153 -24.79 2.41 33.18
N PRO A 154 -25.86 2.56 33.99
CA PRO A 154 -25.83 2.21 35.41
C PRO A 154 -25.48 0.74 35.64
N GLU A 155 -25.92 -0.13 34.74
CA GLU A 155 -25.68 -1.58 34.70
C GLU A 155 -25.52 -1.98 33.22
N SER A 156 -24.83 -3.09 32.93
CA SER A 156 -24.52 -3.53 31.54
C SER A 156 -25.74 -3.65 30.62
N ASP A 157 -26.90 -3.95 31.21
CA ASP A 157 -28.12 -4.29 30.48
C ASP A 157 -29.16 -3.16 30.60
N SER A 158 -28.79 -2.02 31.19
CA SER A 158 -29.74 -0.95 31.46
C SER A 158 -30.24 -0.29 30.17
N PRO A 159 -31.56 -0.18 29.95
CA PRO A 159 -32.11 0.56 28.82
C PRO A 159 -31.95 2.08 28.99
N ARG A 160 -31.60 2.54 30.20
CA ARG A 160 -31.36 3.94 30.51
C ARG A 160 -29.87 4.23 30.47
N ARG A 161 -29.49 5.16 29.60
CA ARG A 161 -28.12 5.67 29.50
C ARG A 161 -28.06 7.11 29.99
N THR A 162 -27.00 7.44 30.72
CA THR A 162 -26.65 8.82 31.04
C THR A 162 -25.74 9.34 29.95
N VAL A 163 -26.13 10.44 29.32
CA VAL A 163 -25.32 11.11 28.30
C VAL A 163 -24.25 11.91 29.03
N VAL A 164 -23.01 11.43 28.98
CA VAL A 164 -21.85 12.17 29.50
C VAL A 164 -21.40 13.21 28.48
N ARG A 165 -21.51 12.89 27.19
CA ARG A 165 -21.30 13.82 26.08
C ARG A 165 -22.24 13.48 24.93
N PRO A 166 -22.96 14.46 24.35
CA PRO A 166 -23.77 14.22 23.17
C PRO A 166 -22.90 13.79 21.99
N GLU A 167 -23.50 13.09 21.03
CA GLU A 167 -22.85 12.82 19.75
C GLU A 167 -22.75 14.10 18.90
N GLY A 168 -21.63 14.28 18.21
CA GLY A 168 -21.45 15.34 17.23
C GLY A 168 -22.31 15.12 15.98
N ALA A 169 -22.44 16.17 15.16
CA ALA A 169 -23.22 16.12 13.93
C ALA A 169 -22.74 15.00 12.97
N GLY A 170 -21.45 14.69 13.00
CA GLY A 170 -20.77 13.79 12.09
C GLY A 170 -20.49 14.47 10.74
N LEU A 171 -19.68 13.80 9.92
CA LEU A 171 -19.35 14.28 8.59
C LEU A 171 -20.28 13.64 7.56
N PRO A 172 -21.14 14.42 6.88
CA PRO A 172 -21.95 13.89 5.79
C PRO A 172 -21.04 13.53 4.61
N ASP A 173 -21.52 12.61 3.78
CA ASP A 173 -20.87 12.20 2.54
C ASP A 173 -19.41 11.76 2.70
N THR A 174 -19.14 10.99 3.76
CA THR A 174 -17.80 10.56 4.14
C THR A 174 -17.80 9.07 4.40
N ASP A 175 -16.97 8.35 3.65
CA ASP A 175 -16.81 6.90 3.77
C ASP A 175 -15.54 6.54 4.56
N PHE A 176 -14.58 7.47 4.59
CA PHE A 176 -13.32 7.35 5.32
C PHE A 176 -12.79 8.73 5.73
N LEU A 177 -12.31 8.86 6.97
CA LEU A 177 -11.73 10.12 7.48
C LEU A 177 -10.25 9.96 7.80
N ILE A 178 -9.41 10.85 7.30
CA ILE A 178 -7.98 10.85 7.55
C ILE A 178 -7.57 12.09 8.33
N TYR A 179 -6.96 11.88 9.49
CA TYR A 179 -6.34 12.93 10.28
C TYR A 179 -4.87 13.08 9.87
N ILE A 180 -4.51 14.24 9.31
CA ILE A 180 -3.16 14.54 8.84
C ILE A 180 -2.42 15.38 9.88
N HIS A 181 -1.28 14.86 10.33
CA HIS A 181 -0.33 15.56 11.18
C HIS A 181 0.98 15.76 10.43
N VAL A 182 1.55 16.96 10.50
CA VAL A 182 2.89 17.23 9.97
C VAL A 182 3.79 17.66 11.11
N GLN A 183 4.71 16.76 11.51
CA GLN A 183 5.53 16.96 12.69
C GLN A 183 6.92 16.35 12.49
N ALA A 184 7.93 16.94 13.13
CA ALA A 184 9.20 16.27 13.37
C ALA A 184 9.05 15.47 14.67
N THR A 185 8.49 14.27 14.61
CA THR A 185 8.36 13.40 15.79
C THR A 185 9.71 12.77 16.14
N ASP A 186 9.83 12.14 17.32
CA ASP A 186 11.05 11.39 17.67
C ASP A 186 11.36 10.29 16.66
N LYS A 187 10.32 9.66 16.09
CA LYS A 187 10.48 8.67 15.02
C LYS A 187 11.07 9.30 13.75
N CYS A 188 10.53 10.43 13.30
CA CYS A 188 11.09 11.17 12.16
C CYS A 188 12.55 11.58 12.39
N ARG A 189 12.92 11.96 13.62
CA ARG A 189 14.31 12.32 13.96
C ARG A 189 15.24 11.12 14.06
N ALA A 190 14.77 10.02 14.63
CA ALA A 190 15.58 8.84 14.90
C ALA A 190 15.83 7.99 13.64
N GLU A 191 14.92 8.04 12.67
CA GLU A 191 14.92 7.18 11.49
C GLU A 191 14.81 8.02 10.21
N PRO A 192 15.94 8.50 9.65
CA PRO A 192 15.94 9.40 8.49
C PRO A 192 15.28 8.81 7.22
N GLY A 193 15.12 7.49 7.16
CA GLY A 193 14.42 6.79 6.06
C GLY A 193 12.89 6.76 6.21
N VAL A 194 12.35 7.12 7.39
CA VAL A 194 10.90 7.18 7.62
C VAL A 194 10.39 8.53 7.11
N LEU A 195 9.52 8.45 6.10
CA LEU A 195 8.99 9.63 5.41
C LEU A 195 7.64 10.04 5.98
N ALA A 196 6.84 9.04 6.32
CA ALA A 196 5.59 9.15 7.02
C ALA A 196 5.34 7.84 7.77
N TYR A 197 4.29 7.80 8.57
CA TYR A 197 3.74 6.57 9.11
C TYR A 197 2.26 6.79 9.41
N ALA A 198 1.49 5.71 9.36
CA ALA A 198 0.07 5.77 9.58
C ALA A 198 -0.45 4.60 10.39
N VAL A 199 -1.69 4.77 10.86
CA VAL A 199 -2.42 3.73 11.57
C VAL A 199 -3.91 3.95 11.35
N HIS A 200 -4.64 2.85 11.11
CA HIS A 200 -6.09 2.91 11.23
C HIS A 200 -6.44 3.15 12.70
N CYS A 201 -7.43 3.97 12.96
CA CYS A 201 -7.73 4.36 14.33
C CYS A 201 -9.11 3.82 14.76
N GLN A 202 -10.03 3.67 13.81
CA GLN A 202 -11.37 3.15 14.09
C GLN A 202 -11.87 2.25 12.95
N THR A 203 -12.63 1.23 13.32
CA THR A 203 -13.38 0.38 12.40
C THR A 203 -14.87 0.46 12.63
N ASP A 204 -15.67 0.09 11.63
CA ASP A 204 -17.10 -0.18 11.80
C ASP A 204 -17.35 -1.56 12.45
N ALA A 205 -18.62 -1.95 12.57
CA ALA A 205 -19.02 -3.26 13.10
C ALA A 205 -18.57 -4.44 12.23
N GLY A 206 -18.36 -4.20 10.93
CA GLY A 206 -17.82 -5.16 9.98
C GLY A 206 -16.29 -5.32 10.08
N GLY A 207 -15.61 -4.46 10.82
CA GLY A 207 -14.15 -4.42 10.90
C GLY A 207 -13.50 -3.59 9.79
N ARG A 208 -14.29 -2.93 8.93
CA ARG A 208 -13.78 -2.01 7.91
C ARG A 208 -13.23 -0.76 8.58
N PRO A 209 -11.99 -0.34 8.29
CA PRO A 209 -11.48 0.94 8.73
C PRO A 209 -12.37 2.09 8.25
N VAL A 210 -12.68 3.01 9.14
CA VAL A 210 -13.51 4.20 8.85
C VAL A 210 -12.81 5.51 9.19
N ALA A 211 -11.72 5.43 9.97
CA ALA A 211 -10.84 6.56 10.20
C ALA A 211 -9.39 6.09 10.38
N GLY A 212 -8.44 6.93 9.99
CA GLY A 212 -7.01 6.72 10.17
C GLY A 212 -6.26 8.01 10.47
N VAL A 213 -5.05 7.86 10.98
CA VAL A 213 -4.11 8.96 11.24
C VAL A 213 -2.90 8.76 10.36
N VAL A 214 -2.48 9.81 9.65
CA VAL A 214 -1.22 9.84 8.91
C VAL A 214 -0.35 10.94 9.50
N VAL A 215 0.87 10.59 9.86
CA VAL A 215 1.90 11.53 10.32
C VAL A 215 2.96 11.65 9.24
N LEU A 216 3.03 12.80 8.58
CA LEU A 216 4.07 13.13 7.60
C LEU A 216 5.25 13.80 8.32
N CYS A 217 6.46 13.27 8.12
CA CYS A 217 7.65 13.89 8.66
C CYS A 217 7.90 15.24 7.96
N ARG A 218 8.02 16.33 8.74
CA ARG A 218 8.11 17.70 8.20
C ARG A 218 9.22 17.87 7.16
N ASP A 219 10.33 17.17 7.33
CA ASP A 219 11.48 17.20 6.41
C ASP A 219 11.11 16.81 4.97
N ARG A 220 10.01 16.06 4.76
CA ARG A 220 9.50 15.76 3.42
C ARG A 220 8.97 16.97 2.67
N LEU A 221 8.48 17.99 3.39
CA LEU A 221 7.96 19.22 2.79
C LEU A 221 9.02 20.31 2.70
N SER A 222 9.97 20.33 3.65
CA SER A 222 10.98 21.38 3.76
C SER A 222 12.30 21.07 3.05
N ALA A 223 12.62 19.79 2.80
CA ALA A 223 13.86 19.40 2.13
C ALA A 223 13.91 19.91 0.68
N ALA A 224 15.09 20.36 0.26
CA ALA A 224 15.39 20.73 -1.12
C ALA A 224 16.31 19.68 -1.77
N PRO A 225 16.00 19.18 -2.98
CA PRO A 225 14.82 19.50 -3.77
C PRO A 225 13.56 18.78 -3.25
N TYR A 226 12.47 19.54 -3.10
CA TYR A 226 11.15 18.96 -2.81
C TYR A 226 10.67 18.16 -4.02
N SER A 227 10.14 16.97 -3.79
CA SER A 227 9.52 16.15 -4.84
C SER A 227 8.03 15.98 -4.54
N HIS A 228 7.20 16.65 -5.34
CA HIS A 228 5.75 16.55 -5.24
C HIS A 228 5.29 15.10 -5.43
N GLN A 229 5.77 14.44 -6.50
CA GLN A 229 5.40 13.06 -6.82
C GLN A 229 5.79 12.07 -5.70
N ALA A 230 6.98 12.21 -5.11
CA ALA A 230 7.38 11.34 -4.00
C ALA A 230 6.49 11.57 -2.76
N THR A 231 6.06 12.80 -2.51
CA THR A 231 5.14 13.13 -1.39
C THR A 231 3.76 12.54 -1.63
N VAL A 232 3.20 12.67 -2.84
CA VAL A 232 1.94 12.04 -3.25
C VAL A 232 2.01 10.52 -3.06
N GLN A 233 3.07 9.87 -3.53
CA GLN A 233 3.24 8.42 -3.39
C GLN A 233 3.39 8.00 -1.92
N THR A 234 4.10 8.78 -1.11
CA THR A 234 4.19 8.54 0.35
C THR A 234 2.81 8.61 0.98
N LEU A 235 2.00 9.62 0.65
CA LEU A 235 0.64 9.74 1.18
C LEU A 235 -0.27 8.59 0.72
N ILE A 236 -0.18 8.15 -0.53
CA ILE A 236 -0.94 6.99 -1.04
C ILE A 236 -0.55 5.71 -0.29
N HIS A 237 0.75 5.49 -0.05
CA HIS A 237 1.26 4.36 0.73
C HIS A 237 0.63 4.33 2.13
N GLU A 238 0.68 5.46 2.83
CA GLU A 238 0.09 5.60 4.16
C GLU A 238 -1.44 5.45 4.16
N MET A 239 -2.11 5.99 3.13
CA MET A 239 -3.56 5.78 2.94
C MET A 239 -3.89 4.29 2.83
N PHE A 240 -3.12 3.52 2.05
CA PHE A 240 -3.35 2.07 1.90
C PHE A 240 -3.16 1.29 3.21
N HIS A 241 -2.21 1.71 4.07
CA HIS A 241 -2.13 1.17 5.44
C HIS A 241 -3.42 1.43 6.22
N THR A 242 -3.89 2.68 6.25
CA THR A 242 -5.11 3.06 7.00
C THR A 242 -6.38 2.42 6.43
N LEU A 243 -6.40 2.10 5.14
CA LEU A 243 -7.54 1.49 4.44
C LEU A 243 -7.58 -0.03 4.59
N GLY A 244 -6.49 -0.71 4.94
CA GLY A 244 -6.58 -2.14 5.21
C GLY A 244 -5.34 -2.99 5.01
N PHE A 245 -4.31 -2.45 4.35
CA PHE A 245 -3.06 -3.15 4.15
C PHE A 245 -2.16 -2.98 5.38
N SER A 246 -2.53 -3.60 6.50
CA SER A 246 -1.80 -3.51 7.75
C SER A 246 -1.89 -4.82 8.52
N LYS A 247 -0.80 -5.20 9.20
CA LYS A 247 -0.73 -6.38 10.06
C LYS A 247 -1.83 -6.45 11.10
N ASP A 248 -2.29 -5.29 11.58
CA ASP A 248 -3.34 -5.19 12.59
C ASP A 248 -4.74 -5.49 12.02
N LEU A 249 -4.88 -5.45 10.69
CA LEU A 249 -6.16 -5.61 9.98
C LEU A 249 -6.28 -6.90 9.16
N PHE A 250 -5.17 -7.59 8.87
CA PHE A 250 -5.19 -8.81 8.06
C PHE A 250 -6.14 -9.90 8.61
N SER A 251 -6.27 -10.01 9.93
CA SER A 251 -7.21 -10.95 10.59
C SER A 251 -8.68 -10.55 10.47
N SER A 252 -8.96 -9.30 10.09
CA SER A 252 -10.31 -8.74 9.95
C SER A 252 -10.82 -8.74 8.50
N TRP A 253 -10.00 -9.19 7.55
CA TRP A 253 -10.40 -9.28 6.14
C TRP A 253 -11.56 -10.26 5.95
N ARG A 254 -12.44 -9.96 5.00
CA ARG A 254 -13.69 -10.68 4.76
C ARG A 254 -13.79 -11.25 3.35
N ASP A 255 -14.46 -12.38 3.25
CA ASP A 255 -14.83 -12.99 1.98
C ASP A 255 -16.23 -12.53 1.57
N CYS A 256 -16.27 -11.67 0.57
CA CYS A 256 -17.50 -11.18 -0.05
C CYS A 256 -17.75 -11.83 -1.41
N SER A 257 -17.04 -12.91 -1.77
CA SER A 257 -17.14 -13.54 -3.10
C SER A 257 -18.48 -14.25 -3.35
N SER A 258 -19.22 -14.61 -2.30
CA SER A 258 -20.34 -15.54 -2.43
C SER A 258 -21.74 -14.94 -2.62
N HIS A 259 -22.02 -13.64 -2.42
CA HIS A 259 -23.42 -13.15 -2.54
C HIS A 259 -23.62 -11.69 -2.99
N GLN A 260 -24.69 -11.48 -3.78
CA GLN A 260 -25.36 -10.19 -4.07
C GLN A 260 -26.11 -9.61 -2.82
N GLY A 261 -25.60 -9.78 -1.60
CA GLY A 261 -26.31 -9.38 -0.38
C GLY A 261 -25.46 -9.38 0.89
N THR A 262 -25.10 -8.18 1.33
CA THR A 262 -24.88 -7.65 2.70
C THR A 262 -24.17 -8.44 3.82
N SER A 263 -23.77 -9.71 3.69
CA SER A 263 -23.07 -10.41 4.77
C SER A 263 -21.85 -11.20 4.27
N CYS A 264 -20.69 -10.56 4.29
CA CYS A 264 -19.40 -11.21 4.02
C CYS A 264 -18.94 -12.05 5.21
N SER A 265 -18.45 -13.27 4.97
CA SER A 265 -17.89 -14.12 6.02
C SER A 265 -16.46 -13.67 6.38
N PRO A 266 -15.99 -13.88 7.62
CA PRO A 266 -14.58 -13.68 7.93
C PRO A 266 -13.71 -14.56 7.03
N ARG A 267 -12.63 -14.00 6.45
CA ARG A 267 -11.56 -14.86 5.94
C ARG A 267 -10.89 -15.43 7.18
N ASN A 268 -10.80 -16.75 7.29
CA ASN A 268 -9.92 -17.39 8.27
C ASN A 268 -8.49 -16.84 8.11
N LYS A 269 -7.55 -17.27 8.97
CA LYS A 269 -6.13 -16.86 8.94
C LYS A 269 -5.58 -16.69 7.51
N VAL A 270 -5.53 -15.45 7.01
CA VAL A 270 -5.07 -15.13 5.64
C VAL A 270 -3.56 -15.18 5.50
N ILE A 271 -2.84 -15.38 6.61
CA ILE A 271 -1.39 -15.31 6.68
C ILE A 271 -0.81 -16.60 7.22
N HIS A 272 0.14 -17.16 6.51
CA HIS A 272 0.98 -18.22 7.03
C HIS A 272 2.35 -18.20 6.35
N SER A 273 3.31 -18.89 6.96
CA SER A 273 4.63 -19.05 6.37
C SER A 273 4.62 -20.19 5.36
N ASP A 274 5.32 -20.00 4.25
CA ASP A 274 5.59 -21.07 3.29
C ASP A 274 6.66 -22.05 3.83
N GLY A 275 6.99 -23.08 3.03
CA GLY A 275 8.02 -24.07 3.38
C GLY A 275 9.43 -23.51 3.59
N SER A 276 9.70 -22.26 3.18
CA SER A 276 10.97 -21.55 3.41
C SER A 276 10.95 -20.67 4.67
N GLY A 277 9.81 -20.60 5.36
CA GLY A 277 9.61 -19.71 6.51
C GLY A 277 9.18 -18.29 6.14
N GLN A 278 9.03 -17.99 4.84
CA GLN A 278 8.60 -16.69 4.36
C GLN A 278 7.10 -16.49 4.64
N THR A 279 6.76 -15.48 5.44
CA THR A 279 5.36 -15.14 5.71
C THR A 279 4.70 -14.57 4.47
N ARG A 280 3.50 -15.05 4.14
CA ARG A 280 2.74 -14.66 2.95
C ARG A 280 1.26 -14.44 3.26
N ILE A 281 0.62 -13.59 2.47
CA ILE A 281 -0.85 -13.45 2.42
C ILE A 281 -1.41 -14.35 1.32
N TYR A 282 -2.34 -15.23 1.70
CA TYR A 282 -3.01 -16.17 0.82
C TYR A 282 -4.48 -15.82 0.71
N THR A 283 -4.80 -15.05 -0.34
CA THR A 283 -6.17 -14.80 -0.76
C THR A 283 -6.30 -15.03 -2.27
N PRO A 284 -7.50 -15.41 -2.77
CA PRO A 284 -7.66 -15.78 -4.17
C PRO A 284 -7.23 -14.70 -5.18
N GLY A 285 -7.51 -13.43 -4.87
CA GLY A 285 -7.14 -12.30 -5.71
C GLY A 285 -5.64 -12.03 -5.73
N ILE A 286 -4.96 -12.08 -4.57
CA ILE A 286 -3.51 -11.93 -4.46
C ILE A 286 -2.80 -13.07 -5.22
N VAL A 287 -3.18 -14.32 -4.98
CA VAL A 287 -2.60 -15.49 -5.67
C VAL A 287 -2.80 -15.37 -7.17
N SER A 288 -4.02 -15.04 -7.63
CA SER A 288 -4.30 -14.84 -9.06
C SER A 288 -3.49 -13.68 -9.67
N ALA A 289 -3.30 -12.59 -8.94
CA ALA A 289 -2.50 -11.46 -9.40
C ALA A 289 -1.03 -11.83 -9.56
N LEU A 290 -0.45 -12.54 -8.59
CA LEU A 290 0.94 -13.01 -8.66
C LEU A 290 1.16 -14.11 -9.70
N GLN A 291 0.22 -15.05 -9.83
CA GLN A 291 0.25 -16.08 -10.87
C GLN A 291 0.30 -15.46 -12.27
N ARG A 292 -0.51 -14.42 -12.51
CA ARG A 292 -0.47 -13.67 -13.78
C ARG A 292 0.85 -12.92 -13.96
N HIS A 293 1.29 -12.20 -12.94
CA HIS A 293 2.51 -11.40 -12.98
C HIS A 293 3.78 -12.25 -13.19
N LEU A 294 3.94 -13.33 -12.44
CA LEU A 294 5.11 -14.20 -12.52
C LEU A 294 4.96 -15.29 -13.59
N MET A 295 3.88 -15.31 -14.38
CA MET A 295 3.51 -16.39 -15.31
C MET A 295 3.66 -17.79 -14.70
N SER A 296 2.97 -18.01 -13.59
CA SER A 296 2.99 -19.29 -12.87
C SER A 296 1.58 -19.77 -12.56
N SER A 297 1.41 -21.10 -12.46
CA SER A 297 0.18 -21.75 -12.00
C SER A 297 0.29 -22.30 -10.57
N ASP A 298 1.37 -21.96 -9.84
CA ASP A 298 1.59 -22.43 -8.48
C ASP A 298 0.50 -21.90 -7.54
N PRO A 299 -0.35 -22.77 -6.94
CA PRO A 299 -1.40 -22.33 -6.03
C PRO A 299 -0.85 -21.78 -4.70
N GLU A 300 0.39 -22.10 -4.34
CA GLU A 300 1.05 -21.64 -3.11
C GLU A 300 1.73 -20.28 -3.28
N LEU A 301 1.51 -19.60 -4.42
CA LEU A 301 2.09 -18.30 -4.74
C LEU A 301 1.36 -17.13 -4.04
N GLY A 302 1.32 -17.18 -2.71
CA GLY A 302 0.81 -16.08 -1.88
C GLY A 302 1.72 -14.85 -1.91
N GLY A 303 1.17 -13.69 -1.54
CA GLY A 303 1.87 -12.40 -1.48
C GLY A 303 2.91 -12.36 -0.35
N PRO A 304 4.23 -12.36 -0.64
CA PRO A 304 5.25 -12.42 0.40
C PRO A 304 5.35 -11.08 1.13
N LEU A 305 5.34 -11.15 2.46
CA LEU A 305 5.48 -9.99 3.35
C LEU A 305 6.95 -9.77 3.72
N GLU A 306 7.35 -8.52 3.83
CA GLU A 306 8.73 -8.16 4.16
C GLU A 306 9.19 -8.82 5.47
N ASN A 307 10.41 -9.35 5.47
CA ASN A 307 10.93 -10.16 6.58
C ASN A 307 12.06 -9.48 7.35
N LEU A 308 12.53 -8.30 6.93
CA LEU A 308 13.55 -7.54 7.66
C LEU A 308 13.11 -7.21 9.10
N VAL A 309 11.82 -6.92 9.31
CA VAL A 309 11.24 -6.64 10.63
C VAL A 309 11.41 -7.83 11.59
N LEU A 310 11.44 -9.07 11.06
CA LEU A 310 11.64 -10.29 11.83
C LEU A 310 13.05 -10.41 12.41
N ARG A 311 14.06 -9.93 11.67
CA ARG A 311 15.47 -10.17 11.99
C ARG A 311 16.06 -9.23 13.04
N ARG A 312 15.40 -8.11 13.33
CA ARG A 312 15.91 -7.09 14.27
C ARG A 312 15.37 -7.22 15.69
N SER A 313 14.30 -7.97 15.91
CA SER A 313 13.69 -8.15 17.23
C SER A 313 14.12 -9.47 17.86
N LYS A 314 14.71 -9.40 19.07
CA LYS A 314 15.09 -10.57 19.89
C LYS A 314 13.91 -11.32 20.53
N ASP A 315 12.69 -10.81 20.38
CA ASP A 315 11.53 -11.34 21.10
C ASP A 315 10.74 -12.33 20.23
N GLU A 316 10.92 -13.63 20.41
CA GLU A 316 10.26 -14.69 19.61
C GLU A 316 8.74 -14.79 19.84
N SER A 317 8.18 -14.05 20.78
CA SER A 317 6.83 -14.29 21.33
C SER A 317 5.69 -13.51 20.66
N ALA A 318 5.96 -12.50 19.84
CA ALA A 318 4.95 -11.83 19.03
C ALA A 318 5.05 -12.31 17.57
N GLY A 319 3.94 -12.70 16.96
CA GLY A 319 3.89 -12.96 15.51
C GLY A 319 4.22 -11.68 14.75
N LYS A 320 5.50 -11.48 14.41
CA LYS A 320 6.04 -10.26 13.79
C LYS A 320 5.72 -10.20 12.30
N VAL A 321 4.44 -10.12 11.96
CA VAL A 321 4.01 -9.96 10.57
C VAL A 321 4.33 -8.53 10.11
N SER A 322 4.83 -8.37 8.88
CA SER A 322 5.05 -7.05 8.27
C SER A 322 3.79 -6.52 7.60
N SER A 323 3.65 -5.19 7.54
CA SER A 323 2.60 -4.49 6.79
C SER A 323 3.05 -4.14 5.36
N HIS A 324 4.16 -4.69 4.87
CA HIS A 324 4.75 -4.37 3.56
C HIS A 324 5.02 -5.62 2.73
N TRP A 325 5.07 -5.45 1.42
CA TRP A 325 5.52 -6.49 0.50
C TRP A 325 7.03 -6.72 0.59
N GLU A 326 7.44 -7.99 0.42
CA GLU A 326 8.83 -8.42 0.29
C GLU A 326 9.46 -7.81 -0.97
N SER A 327 10.48 -6.97 -0.73
CA SER A 327 11.08 -6.13 -1.77
C SER A 327 11.74 -6.96 -2.88
N ARG A 328 12.27 -8.16 -2.59
CA ARG A 328 12.85 -9.02 -3.64
C ARG A 328 11.83 -9.50 -4.67
N VAL A 329 10.56 -9.62 -4.30
CA VAL A 329 9.50 -10.13 -5.19
C VAL A 329 8.66 -9.01 -5.80
N LEU A 330 8.43 -7.93 -5.05
CA LEU A 330 7.54 -6.83 -5.45
C LEU A 330 8.24 -5.47 -5.45
N GLN A 331 9.50 -5.42 -5.89
CA GLN A 331 10.25 -4.17 -5.99
C GLN A 331 9.55 -3.15 -6.89
N GLY A 332 9.45 -1.90 -6.42
CA GLY A 332 8.74 -0.83 -7.10
C GLY A 332 7.23 -0.84 -6.84
N SER A 333 6.69 -1.78 -6.06
CA SER A 333 5.32 -1.65 -5.55
C SER A 333 5.18 -0.46 -4.60
N ILE A 334 4.03 0.22 -4.66
CA ILE A 334 3.66 1.28 -3.72
C ILE A 334 3.60 0.78 -2.27
N MET A 335 3.45 -0.52 -2.01
CA MET A 335 3.45 -1.11 -0.66
C MET A 335 4.75 -1.87 -0.32
N ALA A 336 5.84 -1.62 -1.05
CA ALA A 336 7.16 -2.05 -0.61
C ALA A 336 7.61 -1.28 0.64
N ALA A 337 8.42 -1.89 1.51
CA ALA A 337 8.86 -1.28 2.77
C ALA A 337 9.78 -0.07 2.60
N ALA A 338 10.43 0.04 1.43
CA ALA A 338 11.20 1.21 1.04
C ALA A 338 10.74 1.68 -0.35
N LEU A 339 10.21 2.89 -0.41
CA LEU A 339 9.90 3.54 -1.68
C LEU A 339 11.19 3.98 -2.36
N GLY A 340 11.35 3.59 -3.63
CA GLY A 340 12.48 3.99 -4.47
C GLY A 340 12.28 5.37 -5.10
N ASP A 341 13.00 5.62 -6.18
CA ASP A 341 12.79 6.82 -7.01
C ASP A 341 11.32 6.89 -7.47
N PRO A 342 10.65 8.06 -7.40
CA PRO A 342 9.22 8.16 -7.69
C PRO A 342 8.81 7.75 -9.12
N THR A 343 9.73 7.72 -10.09
CA THR A 343 9.48 7.19 -11.43
C THR A 343 9.37 5.66 -11.49
N THR A 344 9.83 4.99 -10.43
CA THR A 344 9.90 3.53 -10.31
C THR A 344 8.79 2.92 -9.47
N VAL A 345 8.10 3.75 -8.66
CA VAL A 345 7.02 3.32 -7.76
C VAL A 345 5.70 3.17 -8.51
N ARG A 346 4.99 2.07 -8.29
CA ARG A 346 3.79 1.64 -9.03
C ARG A 346 2.67 1.22 -8.08
N ILE A 347 1.46 1.73 -8.35
CA ILE A 347 0.22 1.20 -7.78
C ILE A 347 -0.12 -0.07 -8.55
N ASP A 348 0.48 -1.18 -8.12
CA ASP A 348 0.51 -2.42 -8.88
C ASP A 348 -0.75 -3.29 -8.70
N PRO A 349 -1.02 -4.24 -9.62
CA PRO A 349 -2.18 -5.12 -9.55
C PRO A 349 -2.24 -6.03 -8.31
N VAL A 350 -1.10 -6.38 -7.69
CA VAL A 350 -1.04 -7.26 -6.52
C VAL A 350 -1.52 -6.49 -5.27
N THR A 351 -1.05 -5.26 -5.10
CA THR A 351 -1.54 -4.34 -4.06
C THR A 351 -3.04 -4.06 -4.21
N LEU A 352 -3.50 -3.77 -5.42
CA LEU A 352 -4.93 -3.55 -5.68
C LEU A 352 -5.78 -4.80 -5.46
N ALA A 353 -5.25 -5.98 -5.77
CA ALA A 353 -5.91 -7.24 -5.45
C ALA A 353 -6.01 -7.47 -3.93
N ALA A 354 -4.98 -7.10 -3.16
CA ALA A 354 -5.04 -7.15 -1.70
C ALA A 354 -6.14 -6.25 -1.13
N LEU A 355 -6.26 -5.01 -1.61
CA LEU A 355 -7.32 -4.08 -1.19
C LEU A 355 -8.72 -4.61 -1.54
N ARG A 356 -8.89 -5.26 -2.70
CA ARG A 356 -10.15 -5.93 -3.06
C ARG A 356 -10.45 -7.11 -2.13
N ASP A 357 -9.44 -7.91 -1.82
CA ASP A 357 -9.57 -9.13 -1.02
C ASP A 357 -9.80 -8.86 0.48
N THR A 358 -9.64 -7.62 0.94
CA THR A 358 -10.15 -7.15 2.25
C THR A 358 -11.64 -7.40 2.41
N GLY A 359 -12.39 -7.41 1.30
CA GLY A 359 -13.85 -7.46 1.28
C GLY A 359 -14.53 -6.11 1.53
N TRP A 360 -13.77 -5.03 1.73
CA TRP A 360 -14.33 -3.71 2.01
C TRP A 360 -14.50 -2.83 0.77
N TYR A 361 -13.71 -3.09 -0.27
CA TYR A 361 -13.64 -2.23 -1.46
C TYR A 361 -13.81 -3.04 -2.75
N SER A 362 -14.49 -2.43 -3.71
CA SER A 362 -14.33 -2.77 -5.12
C SER A 362 -13.18 -1.95 -5.69
N VAL A 363 -12.40 -2.54 -6.60
CA VAL A 363 -11.17 -1.92 -7.10
C VAL A 363 -11.19 -1.79 -8.62
N ASN A 364 -10.87 -0.60 -9.12
CA ASN A 364 -10.76 -0.31 -10.53
C ASN A 364 -9.36 -0.70 -11.06
N LEU A 365 -9.23 -1.95 -11.50
CA LEU A 365 -7.98 -2.48 -12.05
C LEU A 365 -7.55 -1.81 -13.38
N SER A 366 -8.42 -1.09 -14.08
CA SER A 366 -8.02 -0.34 -15.29
C SER A 366 -7.06 0.81 -15.00
N ARG A 367 -6.98 1.25 -13.74
CA ARG A 367 -6.04 2.28 -13.27
C ARG A 367 -4.81 1.70 -12.58
N ALA A 368 -4.67 0.37 -12.56
CA ALA A 368 -3.46 -0.28 -12.09
C ALA A 368 -2.29 0.11 -12.98
N GLN A 369 -1.14 0.34 -12.37
CA GLN A 369 0.11 0.59 -13.08
C GLN A 369 0.87 -0.72 -13.25
N SER A 370 1.54 -0.86 -14.39
CA SER A 370 2.29 -2.07 -14.72
C SER A 370 3.49 -2.23 -13.78
N LEU A 371 3.57 -3.40 -13.14
CA LEU A 371 4.75 -3.83 -12.41
C LEU A 371 5.63 -4.62 -13.38
N VAL A 372 6.82 -4.09 -13.71
CA VAL A 372 7.77 -4.79 -14.61
C VAL A 372 8.64 -5.77 -13.84
N TRP A 373 8.91 -5.49 -12.57
CA TRP A 373 9.81 -6.26 -11.72
C TRP A 373 9.34 -7.72 -11.58
N GLY A 374 10.12 -8.68 -12.05
CA GLY A 374 9.80 -10.10 -11.94
C GLY A 374 8.82 -10.65 -12.98
N ASP A 375 8.34 -9.82 -13.92
CA ASP A 375 7.36 -10.27 -14.92
C ASP A 375 7.84 -11.52 -15.67
N GLY A 376 7.01 -12.56 -15.64
CA GLY A 376 7.28 -13.85 -16.28
C GLY A 376 8.45 -14.67 -15.74
N GLN A 377 8.99 -14.37 -14.55
CA GLN A 377 10.16 -15.07 -13.98
C GLN A 377 9.83 -16.38 -13.24
N GLY A 378 8.55 -16.74 -13.11
CA GLY A 378 8.09 -17.95 -12.44
C GLY A 378 8.00 -17.84 -10.91
N ALA A 379 7.40 -18.85 -10.28
CA ALA A 379 7.08 -18.86 -8.83
C ALA A 379 8.28 -18.75 -7.89
N LYS A 380 9.48 -19.13 -8.35
CA LYS A 380 10.72 -19.08 -7.53
C LYS A 380 11.40 -17.70 -7.54
N PHE A 381 10.89 -16.75 -8.31
CA PHE A 381 11.46 -15.41 -8.40
C PHE A 381 11.54 -14.74 -7.02
N GLY A 382 12.64 -14.02 -6.77
CA GLY A 382 12.93 -13.37 -5.48
C GLY A 382 13.44 -14.30 -4.36
N SER A 383 13.47 -15.63 -4.58
CA SER A 383 14.17 -16.53 -3.66
C SER A 383 15.67 -16.27 -3.63
N LEU A 384 16.31 -16.58 -2.49
CA LEU A 384 17.75 -16.34 -2.30
C LEU A 384 18.64 -17.13 -3.27
N SER A 385 18.20 -18.31 -3.73
CA SER A 385 18.94 -19.07 -4.74
C SER A 385 18.90 -18.36 -6.09
N ILE A 386 17.72 -17.96 -6.56
CA ILE A 386 17.53 -17.29 -7.85
C ILE A 386 18.32 -15.98 -7.93
N CYS A 387 18.30 -15.16 -6.86
CA CYS A 387 19.01 -13.89 -6.90
C CYS A 387 20.55 -14.04 -6.84
N LYS A 388 21.07 -15.12 -6.23
CA LYS A 388 22.52 -15.34 -6.07
C LYS A 388 23.15 -16.10 -7.24
N GLU A 389 22.37 -16.92 -7.92
CA GLU A 389 22.83 -17.74 -9.04
C GLU A 389 22.88 -16.98 -10.38
N ASN A 390 22.58 -15.67 -10.39
CA ASN A 390 22.45 -14.83 -11.60
C ASN A 390 21.48 -15.41 -12.65
N SER A 391 20.48 -16.20 -12.21
CA SER A 391 19.53 -16.87 -13.11
C SER A 391 18.42 -15.95 -13.62
N SER A 392 18.40 -14.69 -13.17
CA SER A 392 17.43 -13.68 -13.57
C SER A 392 18.12 -12.36 -13.92
N THR A 393 17.67 -11.75 -15.02
CA THR A 393 18.14 -10.46 -15.53
C THR A 393 17.60 -9.26 -14.74
N PHE A 394 16.85 -9.49 -13.65
CA PHE A 394 16.42 -8.46 -12.69
C PHE A 394 17.44 -8.24 -11.56
N PHE A 395 18.25 -9.25 -11.25
CA PHE A 395 19.31 -9.16 -10.25
C PHE A 395 20.67 -8.93 -10.93
N CYS A 396 21.63 -8.46 -10.16
CA CYS A 396 22.99 -8.23 -10.62
C CYS A 396 24.00 -8.82 -9.63
N SER A 397 25.25 -8.98 -10.07
CA SER A 397 26.37 -9.42 -9.23
C SER A 397 27.52 -8.42 -9.32
N GLY A 398 28.38 -8.43 -8.29
CA GLY A 398 29.49 -7.48 -8.15
C GLY A 398 29.03 -6.05 -7.83
N SER A 399 29.79 -5.07 -8.30
CA SER A 399 29.57 -3.64 -8.03
C SER A 399 29.60 -2.79 -9.31
N GLY A 400 29.37 -3.43 -10.46
CA GLY A 400 29.40 -2.79 -11.77
C GLY A 400 28.26 -1.80 -11.98
N VAL A 401 28.39 -1.04 -13.06
CA VAL A 401 27.35 -0.13 -13.56
C VAL A 401 26.59 -0.84 -14.68
N GLY A 402 25.29 -0.62 -14.76
CA GLY A 402 24.40 -1.17 -15.78
C GLY A 402 23.18 -0.29 -15.95
N CYS A 403 22.11 -0.86 -16.49
CA CYS A 403 20.82 -0.18 -16.61
C CYS A 403 19.91 -0.61 -15.46
N HIS A 404 19.14 0.32 -14.91
CA HIS A 404 18.00 -0.02 -14.06
C HIS A 404 17.02 -0.91 -14.83
N PHE A 405 16.25 -1.78 -14.17
CA PHE A 405 15.38 -2.76 -14.87
C PHE A 405 14.31 -2.11 -15.76
N LEU A 406 13.90 -0.88 -15.44
CA LEU A 406 12.99 -0.09 -16.28
C LEU A 406 13.67 0.58 -17.48
N HIS A 407 15.01 0.53 -17.57
CA HIS A 407 15.81 1.21 -18.59
C HIS A 407 15.58 2.75 -18.62
N LEU A 408 15.12 3.32 -17.49
CA LEU A 408 14.92 4.77 -17.34
C LEU A 408 16.14 5.47 -16.76
N HIS A 409 17.03 4.72 -16.11
CA HIS A 409 18.16 5.26 -15.35
C HIS A 409 19.41 4.41 -15.55
N LYS A 410 20.57 5.05 -15.53
CA LYS A 410 21.83 4.36 -15.26
C LYS A 410 21.76 3.85 -13.83
N GLY A 411 22.18 2.61 -13.62
CA GLY A 411 22.12 1.98 -12.33
C GLY A 411 23.46 1.45 -11.86
N LYS A 412 23.66 1.40 -10.55
CA LYS A 412 24.80 0.74 -9.92
C LYS A 412 24.33 -0.52 -9.21
N CYS A 413 25.07 -1.62 -9.38
CA CYS A 413 24.72 -2.88 -8.74
C CYS A 413 24.94 -2.79 -7.23
N GLN A 414 23.84 -2.67 -6.49
CA GLN A 414 23.81 -2.39 -5.06
C GLN A 414 22.82 -3.32 -4.35
N THR A 415 23.03 -3.47 -3.04
CA THR A 415 22.12 -4.17 -2.13
C THR A 415 21.64 -3.19 -1.06
N ASP A 416 20.59 -3.55 -0.35
CA ASP A 416 20.10 -2.85 0.83
C ASP A 416 19.57 -3.87 1.86
N PRO A 417 19.21 -3.43 3.07
CA PRO A 417 18.72 -4.34 4.11
C PRO A 417 17.49 -5.18 3.73
N TYR A 418 16.62 -4.71 2.84
CA TYR A 418 15.40 -5.39 2.40
C TYR A 418 15.67 -6.42 1.29
N LEU A 419 16.85 -6.43 0.70
CA LEU A 419 17.22 -7.37 -0.38
C LEU A 419 17.92 -8.64 0.11
N GLU A 420 18.16 -8.80 1.41
CA GLU A 420 18.81 -10.00 1.98
C GLU A 420 20.14 -10.40 1.30
N GLY A 421 20.91 -9.39 0.87
CA GLY A 421 22.17 -9.59 0.16
C GLY A 421 22.03 -9.87 -1.34
N CYS A 422 20.80 -10.03 -1.87
CA CYS A 422 20.55 -9.89 -3.30
C CYS A 422 20.94 -8.48 -3.75
N ARG A 423 21.37 -8.33 -4.99
CA ARG A 423 21.78 -7.03 -5.55
C ARG A 423 20.97 -6.72 -6.79
N VAL A 424 20.67 -5.44 -6.97
CA VAL A 424 19.89 -4.92 -8.09
C VAL A 424 20.55 -3.64 -8.59
N TYR A 425 20.34 -3.30 -9.86
CA TYR A 425 20.80 -2.01 -10.39
C TYR A 425 19.89 -0.90 -9.85
N LYS A 426 20.36 -0.16 -8.83
CA LYS A 426 19.64 1.00 -8.28
C LYS A 426 19.98 2.27 -9.07
N PRO A 427 19.03 3.20 -9.28
CA PRO A 427 19.30 4.45 -9.99
C PRO A 427 20.45 5.23 -9.35
N LEU A 428 21.32 5.82 -10.16
CA LEU A 428 22.36 6.73 -9.69
C LEU A 428 21.76 8.11 -9.39
N GLU A 429 21.87 8.60 -8.15
CA GLU A 429 21.44 9.95 -7.78
C GLU A 429 22.31 11.01 -8.48
N ASN A 430 21.68 11.92 -9.22
CA ASN A 430 22.27 13.08 -9.91
C ASN A 430 23.53 12.81 -10.74
N GLY A 431 23.35 12.28 -11.96
CA GLY A 431 24.22 12.57 -13.11
C GLY A 431 25.74 12.47 -12.87
N GLY A 432 26.17 11.62 -11.93
CA GLY A 432 27.56 11.53 -11.51
C GLY A 432 28.43 11.19 -12.71
N SER A 433 29.20 12.17 -13.16
CA SER A 433 30.27 12.02 -14.14
C SER A 433 31.44 11.27 -13.49
N ASP A 434 31.21 10.01 -13.10
CA ASP A 434 32.34 9.13 -12.84
C ASP A 434 32.95 8.78 -14.19
N VAL A 435 34.25 9.03 -14.32
CA VAL A 435 35.08 8.67 -15.48
C VAL A 435 35.37 7.17 -15.36
N TRP A 436 34.91 6.37 -16.32
CA TRP A 436 35.01 4.90 -16.26
C TRP A 436 36.09 4.36 -17.21
N THR A 437 36.87 3.38 -16.73
CA THR A 437 37.96 2.69 -17.46
C THR A 437 37.45 1.64 -18.46
N SER A 438 38.11 1.55 -19.62
CA SER A 438 37.59 1.06 -20.91
C SER A 438 37.59 -0.45 -21.16
N SER A 439 37.15 -1.31 -20.23
CA SER A 439 37.24 -2.77 -20.46
C SER A 439 36.04 -3.62 -20.05
N SER A 440 34.88 -3.04 -19.75
CA SER A 440 33.62 -3.78 -19.54
C SER A 440 32.47 -3.18 -20.34
N ALA A 441 31.44 -3.98 -20.67
CA ALA A 441 30.21 -3.49 -21.29
C ALA A 441 29.67 -2.28 -20.50
N GLU A 442 29.48 -1.16 -21.20
CA GLU A 442 29.15 0.13 -20.57
C GLU A 442 27.66 0.43 -20.73
N GLY A 443 26.96 0.70 -19.62
CA GLY A 443 25.59 1.21 -19.64
C GLY A 443 25.56 2.64 -20.18
N ARG A 444 25.03 2.82 -21.39
CA ARG A 444 24.95 4.11 -22.09
C ARG A 444 23.52 4.39 -22.51
N CYS A 445 23.10 5.65 -22.38
CA CYS A 445 21.77 6.08 -22.77
C CYS A 445 21.68 6.31 -24.27
N TYR A 446 20.69 5.69 -24.90
CA TYR A 446 20.42 5.86 -26.33
C TYR A 446 18.98 6.35 -26.56
N ARG A 447 18.79 7.15 -27.60
CA ARG A 447 17.41 7.47 -28.03
C ARG A 447 16.81 6.17 -28.55
N HIS A 448 15.60 5.85 -28.13
CA HIS A 448 14.87 4.68 -28.61
C HIS A 448 13.45 5.10 -29.03
N ARG A 449 12.80 4.28 -29.85
CA ARG A 449 11.37 4.41 -30.17
C ARG A 449 10.72 3.05 -30.28
N CYS A 450 9.49 2.94 -29.80
CA CYS A 450 8.70 1.71 -29.86
C CYS A 450 8.02 1.56 -31.23
N SER A 451 8.21 0.43 -31.89
CA SER A 451 7.50 0.05 -33.13
C SER A 451 6.42 -1.02 -32.91
N GLY A 452 6.33 -1.55 -31.69
CA GLY A 452 5.30 -2.48 -31.23
C GLY A 452 5.69 -3.14 -29.90
N PRO A 453 4.87 -4.07 -29.39
CA PRO A 453 5.18 -4.82 -28.17
C PRO A 453 6.54 -5.53 -28.30
N ASN A 454 7.47 -5.25 -27.40
CA ASN A 454 8.85 -5.80 -27.43
C ASN A 454 9.63 -5.52 -28.72
N ARG A 455 9.24 -4.50 -29.50
CA ARG A 455 9.96 -4.08 -30.72
C ARG A 455 10.32 -2.62 -30.61
N TYR A 456 11.60 -2.34 -30.71
CA TYR A 456 12.11 -0.98 -30.61
C TYR A 456 13.33 -0.77 -31.50
N GLN A 457 13.50 0.49 -31.90
CA GLN A 457 14.64 0.96 -32.66
C GLN A 457 15.46 1.89 -31.78
N ILE A 458 16.77 1.85 -31.94
CA ILE A 458 17.71 2.71 -31.21
C ILE A 458 18.45 3.64 -32.16
N GLN A 459 18.93 4.75 -31.61
CA GLN A 459 19.80 5.70 -32.27
C GLN A 459 21.03 5.95 -31.40
N VAL A 460 22.21 5.58 -31.92
CA VAL A 460 23.49 5.65 -31.20
C VAL A 460 24.32 6.79 -31.78
N SER A 461 24.65 7.79 -30.95
CA SER A 461 25.54 8.90 -31.33
C SER A 461 25.18 9.60 -32.65
N GLY A 462 23.88 9.79 -32.93
CA GLY A 462 23.40 10.42 -34.16
C GLY A 462 23.34 9.51 -35.39
N SER A 463 23.46 8.19 -35.22
CA SER A 463 23.25 7.20 -36.29
C SER A 463 21.85 7.30 -36.92
N GLN A 464 21.60 6.56 -37.99
CA GLN A 464 20.22 6.25 -38.38
C GLN A 464 19.56 5.36 -37.33
N TRP A 465 18.22 5.30 -37.34
CA TRP A 465 17.46 4.36 -36.52
C TRP A 465 17.82 2.92 -36.91
N VAL A 466 18.18 2.09 -35.94
CA VAL A 466 18.53 0.69 -36.15
C VAL A 466 17.59 -0.19 -35.32
N ASP A 467 17.07 -1.25 -35.92
CA ASP A 467 16.28 -2.26 -35.20
C ASP A 467 17.15 -2.95 -34.14
N CYS A 468 16.66 -2.96 -32.90
CA CYS A 468 17.35 -3.60 -31.79
C CYS A 468 16.56 -4.88 -31.41
N PRO A 469 17.03 -6.08 -31.78
CA PRO A 469 16.33 -7.31 -31.46
C PRO A 469 16.34 -7.55 -29.95
N ALA A 470 15.16 -7.69 -29.32
CA ALA A 470 15.05 -7.85 -27.87
C ALA A 470 15.91 -9.01 -27.32
N GLY A 471 16.79 -8.71 -26.37
CA GLY A 471 17.76 -9.64 -25.78
C GLY A 471 18.93 -10.03 -26.67
N GLY A 472 19.03 -9.45 -27.88
CA GLY A 472 20.12 -9.66 -28.81
C GLY A 472 21.18 -8.55 -28.74
N ALA A 473 22.01 -8.49 -29.78
CA ALA A 473 22.99 -7.43 -29.97
C ALA A 473 22.92 -6.89 -31.39
N VAL A 474 23.31 -5.63 -31.57
CA VAL A 474 23.32 -4.97 -32.88
C VAL A 474 24.61 -4.19 -33.09
N GLN A 475 25.18 -4.30 -34.28
CA GLN A 475 26.29 -3.46 -34.74
C GLN A 475 25.72 -2.20 -35.40
N VAL A 476 26.10 -1.04 -34.88
CA VAL A 476 25.69 0.25 -35.44
C VAL A 476 26.81 0.81 -36.28
N LYS A 477 26.51 1.18 -37.54
CA LYS A 477 27.49 1.77 -38.45
C LYS A 477 28.12 3.03 -37.84
N GLY A 478 29.45 3.04 -37.72
CA GLY A 478 30.20 4.15 -37.12
C GLY A 478 30.38 4.05 -35.60
N TYR A 479 29.80 3.04 -34.95
CA TYR A 479 30.05 2.70 -33.55
C TYR A 479 31.05 1.55 -33.47
N ARG A 480 32.05 1.66 -32.59
CA ARG A 480 33.05 0.60 -32.37
C ARG A 480 32.53 -0.34 -31.28
N GLY A 481 32.14 -1.55 -31.66
CA GLY A 481 31.60 -2.57 -30.76
C GLY A 481 30.14 -2.91 -31.08
N GLU A 482 29.49 -3.64 -30.17
CA GLU A 482 28.09 -4.03 -30.28
C GLU A 482 27.26 -3.34 -29.20
N VAL A 483 25.99 -3.06 -29.50
CA VAL A 483 25.01 -2.59 -28.53
C VAL A 483 24.13 -3.76 -28.15
N PHE A 484 24.11 -4.11 -26.86
CA PHE A 484 23.20 -5.12 -26.33
C PHE A 484 21.81 -4.52 -26.15
N CYS A 485 20.83 -5.15 -26.76
CA CYS A 485 19.45 -4.72 -26.74
C CYS A 485 18.76 -5.20 -25.46
N PRO A 486 17.99 -4.35 -24.77
CA PRO A 486 17.11 -4.75 -23.67
C PRO A 486 16.33 -6.04 -23.97
N ASP A 487 16.06 -6.84 -22.96
CA ASP A 487 15.21 -8.02 -23.14
C ASP A 487 13.74 -7.62 -23.37
N ARG A 488 12.83 -8.60 -23.31
CA ARG A 488 11.41 -8.46 -23.67
C ARG A 488 10.57 -7.69 -22.64
N ARG A 489 11.11 -6.57 -22.15
CA ARG A 489 10.51 -5.71 -21.11
C ARG A 489 10.29 -4.27 -21.60
N LEU A 490 11.12 -3.79 -22.53
CA LEU A 490 10.98 -2.44 -23.11
C LEU A 490 9.86 -2.40 -24.16
N CYS A 491 9.06 -1.32 -24.18
CA CYS A 491 7.91 -1.14 -25.09
C CYS A 491 6.78 -2.16 -24.91
N LEU A 492 6.74 -2.89 -23.78
CA LEU A 492 5.64 -3.80 -23.45
C LEU A 492 4.48 -3.06 -22.77
N TYR A 493 4.80 -2.15 -21.87
CA TYR A 493 3.84 -1.45 -21.02
C TYR A 493 3.71 0.03 -21.41
N PRO A 494 2.54 0.48 -21.88
CA PRO A 494 2.32 1.87 -22.32
C PRO A 494 2.47 2.92 -21.22
N ASP A 495 2.38 2.52 -19.94
CA ASP A 495 2.55 3.38 -18.77
C ASP A 495 4.00 3.37 -18.23
N VAL A 496 4.90 2.59 -18.85
CA VAL A 496 6.34 2.55 -18.53
C VAL A 496 7.14 3.22 -19.65
N SER A 497 6.81 2.90 -20.90
CA SER A 497 7.42 3.50 -22.09
C SER A 497 6.48 4.58 -22.63
N PRO A 498 6.95 5.79 -22.97
CA PRO A 498 6.08 6.87 -23.43
C PRO A 498 5.25 6.45 -24.66
N PRO A 499 4.02 6.98 -24.79
CA PRO A 499 3.08 6.55 -25.82
C PRO A 499 3.59 6.80 -27.25
N ILE A 500 3.14 5.94 -28.17
CA ILE A 500 3.35 6.09 -29.62
C ILE A 500 2.39 7.20 -30.12
N ASP A 501 2.82 8.45 -30.12
CA ASP A 501 2.04 9.51 -30.77
C ASP A 501 2.17 9.37 -32.30
N ARG A 502 1.09 8.92 -32.95
CA ARG A 502 0.98 8.83 -34.41
C ARG A 502 0.79 10.19 -35.10
N ASN A 503 0.66 11.30 -34.36
CA ASN A 503 0.27 12.60 -34.92
C ASN A 503 1.16 13.79 -34.54
N SER A 504 2.32 13.54 -33.91
CA SER A 504 3.31 14.58 -33.65
C SER A 504 4.41 14.53 -34.71
N SER A 505 4.45 15.53 -35.59
CA SER A 505 5.58 15.77 -36.50
C SER A 505 6.87 16.22 -35.77
N SER A 506 6.83 16.32 -34.44
CA SER A 506 7.99 16.41 -33.56
C SER A 506 8.12 15.12 -32.75
N GLY A 507 8.92 14.17 -33.25
CA GLY A 507 9.26 12.95 -32.52
C GLY A 507 9.93 13.29 -31.19
N PHE A 508 9.20 13.13 -30.09
CA PHE A 508 9.74 13.32 -28.75
C PHE A 508 10.76 12.22 -28.47
N THR A 509 12.02 12.61 -28.40
CA THR A 509 13.10 11.73 -27.96
C THR A 509 13.33 11.92 -26.49
N THR A 510 12.66 11.08 -25.74
CA THR A 510 13.03 10.79 -24.37
C THR A 510 14.35 10.03 -24.39
N TRP A 511 15.35 10.57 -23.71
CA TRP A 511 16.55 9.84 -23.34
C TRP A 511 16.11 8.74 -22.39
N GLN A 512 16.17 7.49 -22.83
CA GLN A 512 16.05 6.34 -21.95
C GLN A 512 17.37 5.57 -22.02
N VAL A 513 17.73 4.93 -20.91
CA VAL A 513 19.07 4.41 -20.67
C VAL A 513 19.26 3.07 -21.36
#